data_AF-A0A2I0HGY5-F1
#
_entry.id   AF-A0A2I0HGY5-F1
#
_cell.length_a   1.000
_cell.length_b   1.000
_cell.length_c   1.000
_cell.angle_alpha   90.00
_cell.angle_beta   90.00
_cell.angle_gamma   90.00
#
_symmetry.space_group_name_H-M   'P 1'
#
loop_
_entity.id
_entity.type
_entity.pdbx_description
1 polymer ?
#
loop_
_entity_poly.entity_id
_entity_poly.type
_entity_poly.pdbx_seq_one_letter_code
_entity_poly.pdbx_strand_id
1 'polypeptide(L)' 'MIDNALTLGPDPSSKLVGRAQGFYAQTAQDQVDLLMAMNFTFVEGKYNGSSITVLGRNPVFDA' A
#
# COMPACT_ATOMS: atom_id res chain seq x y z
N MET A 1 7.78 -4.39 -7.57
CA MET A 1 7.03 -3.23 -8.09
C MET A 1 5.56 -3.54 -7.94
N ILE A 2 4.79 -2.63 -7.34
CA ILE A 2 3.36 -2.80 -7.08
C ILE A 2 2.56 -1.64 -7.66
N ASP A 3 1.32 -1.97 -8.05
CA ASP A 3 0.26 -1.03 -8.38
C ASP A 3 -1.09 -1.66 -7.96
N ASN A 4 -1.36 -1.64 -6.66
CA ASN A 4 -2.50 -2.34 -6.06
C ASN A 4 -3.69 -1.39 -5.86
N ALA A 5 -4.90 -1.90 -6.07
CA ALA A 5 -6.12 -1.14 -5.83
C ALA A 5 -6.32 -0.86 -4.34
N LEU A 6 -6.71 0.36 -4.00
CA LEU A 6 -7.28 0.71 -2.71
C LEU A 6 -8.78 0.85 -2.87
N THR A 7 -9.55 0.00 -2.22
CA THR A 7 -11.01 -0.06 -2.30
C THR A 7 -11.65 0.45 -1.02
N LEU A 8 -12.89 0.93 -1.10
CA LEU A 8 -13.61 1.50 0.06
C LEU A 8 -13.88 0.45 1.15
N GLY A 9 -14.05 -0.81 0.75
CA GLY A 9 -14.23 -1.94 1.65
C GLY A 9 -13.34 -3.13 1.27
N PRO A 10 -13.43 -4.22 2.03
CA PRO A 10 -12.61 -5.42 1.81
C PRO A 10 -12.98 -6.20 0.54
N ASP A 11 -14.18 -5.98 -0.01
CA ASP A 11 -14.59 -6.58 -1.28
C ASP A 11 -13.78 -5.95 -2.44
N PRO A 12 -13.05 -6.73 -3.25
CA PRO A 12 -12.28 -6.21 -4.38
C PRO A 12 -13.13 -5.52 -5.46
N SER A 13 -14.42 -5.83 -5.53
CA SER A 13 -15.38 -5.20 -6.44
C SER A 13 -15.97 -3.90 -5.88
N SER A 14 -15.70 -3.58 -4.61
CA SER A 14 -16.15 -2.32 -4.01
C SER A 14 -15.45 -1.12 -4.66
N LYS A 15 -16.02 0.07 -4.41
CA LYS A 15 -15.58 1.31 -5.05
C LYS A 15 -14.07 1.49 -4.92
N LEU A 16 -13.38 1.65 -6.04
CA LEU A 16 -11.98 2.06 -6.09
C LEU A 16 -11.85 3.50 -5.58
N VAL A 17 -10.95 3.74 -4.63
CA VAL A 17 -10.69 5.06 -4.04
C VAL A 17 -9.25 5.54 -4.22
N GLY A 18 -8.34 4.63 -4.58
CA GLY A 18 -6.93 4.97 -4.79
C GLY A 18 -6.10 3.80 -5.28
N ARG A 19 -4.78 3.99 -5.31
CA ARG A 19 -3.80 2.96 -5.64
C ARG A 19 -2.59 3.03 -4.71
N ALA A 20 -2.08 1.87 -4.32
CA ALA A 20 -0.79 1.71 -3.65
C ALA A 20 0.29 1.39 -4.68
N GLN A 21 1.21 2.32 -4.91
CA GLN A 21 2.19 2.28 -5.99
C GLN A 21 3.61 2.38 -5.46
N GLY A 22 4.51 1.50 -5.89
CA GLY A 22 5.92 1.55 -5.48
C GLY A 22 6.58 0.18 -5.39
N PHE A 23 7.34 -0.05 -4.32
CA PHE A 23 8.11 -1.26 -4.11
C PHE A 23 7.96 -1.77 -2.68
N TYR A 24 8.15 -3.07 -2.55
CA TYR A 24 8.49 -3.69 -1.28
C TYR A 24 9.66 -4.65 -1.51
N ALA A 25 10.43 -4.92 -0.46
CA ALA A 25 11.51 -5.89 -0.48
C ALA A 25 11.59 -6.61 0.86
N GLN A 26 11.92 -7.90 0.85
CA GLN A 26 12.25 -8.60 2.09
C GLN A 26 13.58 -8.08 2.62
N THR A 27 13.60 -7.65 3.87
CA THR A 27 14.78 -7.01 4.48
C THR A 27 15.35 -7.75 5.69
N ALA A 28 14.61 -8.69 6.27
CA ALA A 28 15.12 -9.54 7.35
C ALA A 28 15.67 -10.88 6.81
N GLN A 29 16.75 -11.38 7.43
CA GLN A 29 17.42 -12.64 7.03
C GLN A 29 16.84 -13.87 7.75
N ASP A 30 16.28 -13.67 8.94
CA ASP A 30 15.78 -14.71 9.85
C ASP A 30 14.26 -14.84 9.85
N GLN A 31 13.55 -13.86 9.29
CA GLN A 31 12.09 -13.82 9.23
C GLN A 31 11.58 -13.14 7.96
N VAL A 32 10.27 -13.24 7.73
CA VAL A 32 9.61 -12.51 6.63
C VAL A 32 9.19 -11.14 7.13
N ASP A 33 9.91 -10.13 6.66
CA ASP A 33 9.67 -8.73 6.98
C ASP A 33 9.93 -7.90 5.73
N LEU A 34 9.01 -7.01 5.40
CA LEU A 34 9.09 -6.19 4.20
C LEU A 34 9.42 -4.73 4.55
N LEU A 35 10.37 -4.13 3.85
CA LEU A 35 10.41 -2.68 3.72
C LEU A 35 9.38 -2.26 2.67
N MET A 36 8.46 -1.38 3.05
CA MET A 36 7.53 -0.72 2.14
C MET A 36 8.14 0.62 1.71
N ALA A 37 8.23 0.86 0.41
CA ALA A 37 8.59 2.14 -0.19
C ALA A 37 7.58 2.46 -1.29
N MET A 38 6.46 3.09 -0.90
CA MET A 38 5.29 3.24 -1.76
C MET A 38 4.50 4.53 -1.48
N ASN A 39 3.62 4.89 -2.40
CA ASN A 39 2.64 5.95 -2.27
C ASN A 39 1.23 5.38 -2.29
N PHE A 40 0.36 5.90 -1.43
CA PHE A 40 -1.09 5.81 -1.60
C PHE A 40 -1.56 7.04 -2.38
N THR A 41 -1.92 6.84 -3.64
CA THR A 41 -2.43 7.88 -4.54
C THR A 41 -3.95 7.81 -4.56
N PHE A 42 -4.62 8.87 -4.12
CA PHE A 42 -6.09 8.91 -4.08
C PHE A 42 -6.65 9.40 -5.41
N VAL A 43 -7.71 8.76 -5.90
CA VAL A 43 -8.34 9.08 -7.19
C VAL A 43 -9.79 9.57 -7.05
N GLU A 44 -10.27 9.73 -5.82
CA GLU A 44 -11.65 10.03 -5.48
C GLU A 44 -11.75 10.96 -4.26
N GLY A 45 -12.89 11.64 -4.13
CA GLY A 45 -13.23 12.45 -2.96
C GLY A 45 -12.39 13.73 -2.79
N LYS A 46 -12.36 14.25 -1.55
CA LYS A 46 -11.73 15.53 -1.20
C LYS A 46 -10.22 15.58 -1.53
N TYR A 47 -9.55 14.44 -1.51
CA TYR A 47 -8.10 14.33 -1.68
C TYR A 47 -7.71 13.74 -3.04
N ASN A 48 -8.63 13.76 -4.02
CA ASN A 48 -8.33 13.30 -5.37
C ASN A 48 -7.09 14.01 -5.95
N GLY A 49 -6.13 13.22 -6.45
CA GLY A 49 -4.85 13.69 -6.98
C GLY A 49 -3.75 13.85 -5.92
N SER A 50 -4.10 13.83 -4.63
CA SER A 50 -3.11 13.84 -3.55
C SER A 50 -2.53 12.46 -3.29
N SER A 51 -1.41 12.41 -2.57
CA SER A 51 -0.80 11.16 -2.13
C SER A 51 -0.25 11.22 -0.70
N ILE A 52 -0.10 10.03 -0.10
CA ILE A 52 0.66 9.82 1.13
C ILE A 52 1.80 8.86 0.82
N THR A 53 3.03 9.25 1.15
CA THR A 53 4.19 8.37 1.05
C THR A 53 4.35 7.53 2.32
N VAL A 54 4.57 6.24 2.13
CA VAL A 54 4.89 5.28 3.18
C VAL A 54 6.31 4.75 2.92
N LEU A 55 7.20 5.02 3.87
CA LEU A 55 8.51 4.40 3.96
C LEU A 55 8.65 3.77 5.35
N GLY A 56 8.65 2.45 5.43
CA GLY A 56 8.65 1.80 6.74
C GLY A 56 8.64 0.28 6.70
N ARG A 57 8.94 -0.29 7.86
CA ARG A 57 8.98 -1.74 8.12
C ARG A 57 7.56 -2.32 8.18
N ASN A 58 7.37 -3.53 7.64
CA ASN A 58 6.11 -4.25 7.61
C ASN A 58 6.35 -5.74 7.93
N PRO A 59 6.24 -6.13 9.21
CA PRO A 59 6.32 -7.53 9.60
C PRO A 59 4.99 -8.24 9.30
N VAL A 60 4.84 -8.74 8.07
CA VAL A 60 3.54 -9.15 7.48
C VAL A 60 2.81 -10.25 8.27
N PHE A 61 3.54 -11.06 9.04
CA PHE A 61 2.97 -12.17 9.82
C PHE A 61 2.93 -11.90 11.33
N ASP A 62 3.40 -10.74 11.79
CA ASP A 62 3.30 -10.36 13.19
C ASP A 62 1.90 -9.76 13.46
N ALA A 63 1.32 -10.11 14.61
CA ALA A 63 -0.02 -9.66 15.04
C ALA A 63 0.02 -8.33 15.80
#